data_AF-A8UT71-F1
#
_entry.id   AF-A8UT71-F1
#
_cell.length_a   1.000
_cell.length_b   1.000
_cell.length_c   1.000
_cell.angle_alpha   90.00
_cell.angle_beta   90.00
_cell.angle_gamma   90.00
#
_symmetry.space_group_name_H-M   'P 1'
#
loop_
_entity.id
_entity.type
_entity.pdbx_description
1 polymer ?
#
loop_
_entity_poly.entity_id
_entity_poly.type
_entity_poly.pdbx_seq_one_letter_code
_entity_poly.pdbx_strand_id
1 'polypeptide(L)'
;MELWVKIGKSKKKFQGSLKDVMESVVKEGKGKKTVELLSFHAGQKERRRLKRELRANGKDLLKTASSLARWFYLRDLRRTRRRIKELKRRAKYVSKGEVFYCPKVMERVETLEKELGNIKGKLEELKVS
;
A
#
# COMPACT_ATOMS: atom_id res chain seq x y z
N MET A 1 6.44 -14.66 -1.14
CA MET A 1 6.64 -14.76 0.32
C MET A 1 5.59 -15.68 0.91
N GLU A 2 6.00 -16.54 1.83
CA GLU A 2 5.14 -17.32 2.71
C GLU A 2 5.33 -16.85 4.16
N LEU A 3 4.23 -16.74 4.90
CA LEU A 3 4.22 -16.26 6.27
C LEU A 3 3.24 -17.08 7.09
N TRP A 4 3.74 -17.66 8.19
CA TRP A 4 2.92 -18.31 9.20
C TRP A 4 2.76 -17.39 10.39
N VAL A 5 1.50 -17.13 10.74
CA VAL A 5 1.11 -16.23 11.83
C VAL A 5 0.13 -16.95 12.73
N LYS A 6 0.21 -16.72 14.03
CA LYS A 6 -0.82 -17.10 14.99
C LYS A 6 -1.65 -15.87 15.33
N ILE A 7 -2.95 -15.94 15.05
CA ILE A 7 -3.91 -14.87 15.31
C ILE A 7 -4.90 -15.40 16.36
N GLY A 8 -4.79 -14.93 17.60
CA GLY A 8 -5.51 -15.51 18.72
C GLY A 8 -5.12 -16.98 18.94
N LYS A 9 -6.08 -17.89 18.72
CA LYS A 9 -5.88 -19.35 18.87
C LYS A 9 -5.60 -20.08 17.56
N SER A 10 -5.79 -19.44 16.40
CA SER A 10 -5.62 -20.10 15.10
C SER A 10 -4.27 -19.77 14.47
N LYS A 11 -3.71 -20.77 13.78
CA LYS A 11 -2.54 -20.59 12.92
C LYS A 11 -3.01 -20.38 11.49
N LYS A 12 -2.45 -19.41 10.80
CA LYS A 12 -2.78 -19.10 9.41
C LYS A 12 -1.52 -18.94 8.57
N LYS A 13 -1.61 -19.45 7.34
CA LYS A 13 -0.59 -19.26 6.30
C LYS A 13 -1.06 -18.18 5.35
N PHE A 14 -0.20 -17.20 5.08
CA PHE A 14 -0.36 -16.23 4.02
C PHE A 14 0.71 -16.43 2.97
N GLN A 15 0.33 -16.40 1.69
CA GLN A 15 1.24 -16.59 0.57
C GLN A 15 0.96 -15.58 -0.52
N GLY A 16 2.00 -14.97 -1.09
CA GLY A 16 1.87 -13.96 -2.13
C GLY A 16 3.04 -12.98 -2.16
N SER A 17 2.81 -11.78 -2.70
CA SER A 17 3.79 -10.71 -2.62
C SER A 17 3.92 -10.18 -1.19
N LEU A 18 5.06 -9.57 -0.83
CA LEU A 18 5.21 -8.93 0.48
C LEU A 18 4.09 -7.92 0.78
N LYS A 19 3.60 -7.19 -0.25
CA LYS A 19 2.51 -6.23 -0.09
C LYS A 19 1.22 -6.94 0.33
N ASP A 20 0.82 -7.95 -0.44
CA ASP A 20 -0.46 -8.63 -0.25
C ASP A 20 -0.48 -9.40 1.07
N VAL A 21 0.62 -10.09 1.40
CA VAL A 21 0.76 -10.82 2.66
C VAL A 21 0.62 -9.88 3.86
N MET A 22 1.28 -8.72 3.85
CA MET A 22 1.18 -7.75 4.96
C MET A 22 -0.22 -7.13 5.04
N GLU A 23 -0.85 -6.84 3.90
CA GLU A 23 -2.24 -6.34 3.86
C GLU A 23 -3.22 -7.35 4.48
N SER A 24 -3.09 -8.65 4.15
CA SER A 24 -3.92 -9.70 4.72
C SER A 24 -3.70 -9.87 6.23
N VAL A 25 -2.45 -9.79 6.71
CA VAL A 25 -2.14 -9.83 8.15
C VAL A 25 -2.83 -8.68 8.88
N VAL A 26 -2.84 -7.47 8.33
CA VAL A 26 -3.53 -6.34 8.95
C VAL A 26 -5.03 -6.56 8.99
N LYS A 27 -5.64 -6.97 7.86
CA LYS A 27 -7.09 -7.20 7.77
C LYS A 27 -7.57 -8.25 8.78
N GLU A 28 -6.83 -9.34 8.93
CA GLU A 28 -7.22 -10.42 9.82
C GLU A 28 -6.80 -10.22 11.28
N GLY A 29 -5.70 -9.48 11.50
CA GLY A 29 -5.17 -9.19 12.83
C GLY A 29 -5.86 -8.00 13.52
N LYS A 30 -6.52 -7.11 12.79
CA LYS A 30 -7.20 -5.94 13.35
C LYS A 30 -8.30 -6.38 14.33
N GLY A 31 -8.27 -5.82 15.55
CA GLY A 31 -9.22 -6.17 16.61
C GLY A 31 -8.96 -7.50 17.32
N LYS A 32 -7.82 -8.16 17.06
CA LYS A 32 -7.41 -9.39 17.76
C LYS A 32 -6.35 -9.07 18.82
N LYS A 33 -6.43 -9.75 19.96
CA LYS A 33 -5.53 -9.52 21.11
C LYS A 33 -4.08 -9.95 20.85
N THR A 34 -3.85 -10.99 20.04
CA THR A 34 -2.51 -11.53 19.79
C THR A 34 -2.30 -11.83 18.31
N VAL A 35 -1.20 -11.31 17.76
CA VAL A 35 -0.73 -11.56 16.39
C VAL A 35 0.76 -11.88 16.47
N GLU A 36 1.09 -13.17 16.46
CA GLU A 36 2.46 -13.67 16.67
C GLU A 36 3.04 -14.22 15.36
N LEU A 37 4.27 -13.81 15.05
CA LEU A 37 5.03 -14.37 13.95
C LEU A 37 5.53 -15.78 14.33
N LEU A 38 5.19 -16.79 13.53
CA LEU A 38 5.70 -18.15 13.73
C LEU A 38 6.92 -18.41 12.87
N SER A 39 6.74 -18.36 11.55
CA SER A 39 7.80 -18.61 10.58
C SER A 39 7.54 -17.84 9.29
N PHE A 40 8.59 -17.58 8.51
CA PHE A 40 8.44 -16.94 7.21
C PHE A 40 9.52 -17.40 6.23
N HIS A 41 9.13 -17.52 4.97
CA HIS A 41 10.02 -17.83 3.86
C HIS A 41 9.83 -16.77 2.75
N ALA A 42 10.92 -16.11 2.34
CA ALA A 42 10.85 -15.07 1.33
C ALA A 42 12.18 -14.88 0.59
N GLY A 43 12.19 -14.11 -0.50
CA GLY A 43 13.43 -13.71 -1.15
C GLY A 43 14.34 -12.91 -0.21
N GLN A 44 15.65 -12.88 -0.47
CA GLN A 44 16.63 -12.22 0.43
C GLN A 44 16.29 -10.75 0.69
N LYS A 45 15.88 -10.00 -0.35
CA LYS A 45 15.48 -8.58 -0.25
C LYS A 45 14.25 -8.38 0.65
N GLU A 46 13.22 -9.22 0.47
CA GLU A 46 11.99 -9.17 1.28
C GLU A 46 12.27 -9.53 2.74
N ARG A 47 13.06 -10.59 2.98
CA ARG A 47 13.47 -10.99 4.34
C ARG A 47 14.21 -9.86 5.06
N ARG A 48 15.17 -9.21 4.40
CA ARG A 48 15.92 -8.09 4.99
C ARG A 48 15.01 -6.92 5.33
N ARG A 49 14.06 -6.61 4.46
CA ARG A 49 13.09 -5.53 4.69
C ARG A 49 12.17 -5.84 5.88
N LEU A 50 11.57 -7.02 5.90
CA LEU A 50 10.71 -7.44 7.01
C LEU A 50 11.46 -7.44 8.34
N LYS A 51 12.68 -8.01 8.39
CA LYS A 51 13.51 -8.00 9.61
C LYS A 51 13.90 -6.59 10.09
N ARG A 52 14.08 -5.63 9.17
CA ARG A 52 14.35 -4.23 9.55
C ARG A 52 13.11 -3.60 10.15
N GLU A 53 11.96 -3.79 9.51
CA GLU A 53 10.70 -3.21 9.96
C GLU A 53 10.21 -3.82 11.28
N LEU A 54 10.37 -5.14 11.45
CA LEU A 54 10.09 -5.81 12.73
C LEU A 54 10.91 -5.21 13.87
N ARG A 55 12.20 -4.92 13.63
CA ARG A 55 13.05 -4.29 14.65
C ARG A 55 12.62 -2.86 14.96
N ALA A 56 12.26 -2.08 13.93
CA ALA A 56 11.79 -0.71 14.10
C ALA A 56 10.49 -0.63 14.92
N ASN A 57 9.60 -1.62 14.79
CA ASN A 57 8.32 -1.70 15.50
C ASN A 57 8.36 -2.56 16.76
N GLY A 58 9.54 -2.77 17.38
CA GLY A 58 9.63 -3.51 18.65
C GLY A 58 9.19 -4.98 18.58
N LYS A 59 9.32 -5.61 17.41
CA LYS A 59 8.86 -6.98 17.09
C LYS A 59 7.33 -7.16 17.08
N ASP A 60 6.55 -6.08 17.08
CA ASP A 60 5.11 -6.14 16.86
C ASP A 60 4.80 -6.43 15.39
N LEU A 61 4.24 -7.61 15.12
CA LEU A 61 3.93 -8.06 13.76
C LEU A 61 2.78 -7.26 13.13
N LEU A 62 1.77 -6.87 13.89
CA LEU A 62 0.61 -6.15 13.36
C LEU A 62 1.00 -4.71 12.96
N LYS A 63 1.76 -4.02 13.82
CA LYS A 63 2.33 -2.71 13.50
C LYS A 63 3.28 -2.80 12.31
N THR A 64 4.11 -3.84 12.26
CA THR A 64 5.01 -4.07 11.12
C THR A 64 4.26 -4.29 9.81
N ALA A 65 3.22 -5.12 9.83
CA ALA A 65 2.42 -5.38 8.65
C ALA A 65 1.70 -4.11 8.17
N SER A 66 1.14 -3.32 9.09
CA SER A 66 0.54 -2.01 8.79
C SER A 66 1.57 -1.07 8.16
N SER A 67 2.74 -0.90 8.77
CA SER A 67 3.80 -0.01 8.25
C SER A 67 4.23 -0.41 6.84
N LEU A 68 4.51 -1.71 6.61
CA LEU A 68 4.92 -2.20 5.29
C LEU A 68 3.84 -2.03 4.23
N ALA A 69 2.60 -2.43 4.54
CA ALA A 69 1.49 -2.29 3.60
C ALA A 69 1.27 -0.82 3.24
N ARG A 70 1.25 0.07 4.25
CA ARG A 70 1.15 1.53 4.05
C ARG A 70 2.30 2.08 3.24
N TRP A 71 3.53 1.62 3.43
CA TRP A 71 4.69 2.06 2.65
C TRP A 71 4.49 1.83 1.14
N PHE A 72 3.95 0.67 0.75
CA PHE A 72 3.64 0.38 -0.66
C PHE A 72 2.58 1.35 -1.20
N TYR A 73 1.48 1.55 -0.47
CA TYR A 73 0.41 2.46 -0.88
C TYR A 73 0.84 3.92 -0.92
N LEU A 74 1.69 4.37 0.01
CA LEU A 74 2.28 5.72 -0.01
C LEU A 74 3.22 5.93 -1.20
N ARG A 75 3.94 4.88 -1.61
CA ARG A 75 4.77 4.93 -2.83
C ARG A 75 3.88 5.07 -4.07
N ASP A 76 2.84 4.25 -4.16
CA ASP A 76 1.90 4.25 -5.29
C ASP A 76 1.16 5.60 -5.37
N LEU A 77 0.67 6.11 -4.23
CA LEU A 77 0.04 7.44 -4.11
C LEU A 77 0.95 8.56 -4.62
N ARG A 78 2.23 8.56 -4.24
CA ARG A 78 3.19 9.56 -4.71
C ARG A 78 3.41 9.47 -6.23
N ARG A 79 3.50 8.26 -6.77
CA ARG A 79 3.64 8.03 -8.21
C ARG A 79 2.41 8.53 -8.97
N THR A 80 1.21 8.18 -8.53
CA THR A 80 -0.05 8.60 -9.16
C THR A 80 -0.22 10.11 -9.11
N ARG A 81 0.08 10.77 -7.97
CA ARG A 81 0.06 12.24 -7.86
C ARG A 81 0.97 12.93 -8.87
N ARG A 82 2.20 12.44 -9.02
CA ARG A 82 3.15 12.98 -10.01
C ARG A 82 2.60 12.83 -11.43
N ARG A 83 2.06 11.65 -11.75
CA ARG A 83 1.50 11.37 -13.07
C ARG A 83 0.31 12.27 -13.40
N ILE A 84 -0.61 12.48 -12.46
CA ILE A 84 -1.75 13.40 -12.62
C ILE A 84 -1.24 14.81 -12.92
N LYS A 85 -0.27 15.31 -12.15
CA LYS A 85 0.31 16.64 -12.34
C LYS A 85 0.94 16.80 -13.73
N GLU A 86 1.68 15.80 -14.19
CA GLU A 86 2.29 15.79 -15.53
C GLU A 86 1.23 15.78 -16.63
N LEU A 87 0.19 14.94 -16.51
CA LEU A 87 -0.86 14.85 -17.51
C LEU A 87 -1.70 16.12 -17.59
N LYS A 88 -2.07 16.73 -16.46
CA LYS A 88 -2.77 18.03 -16.45
C LYS A 88 -1.95 19.13 -17.13
N ARG A 89 -0.62 19.12 -16.95
CA ARG A 89 0.28 20.06 -17.65
C ARG A 89 0.34 19.81 -19.15
N ARG A 90 0.40 18.54 -19.57
CA ARG A 90 0.43 18.16 -21.00
C ARG A 90 -0.91 18.36 -21.70
N ALA A 91 -2.02 18.24 -20.97
CA ALA A 91 -3.35 18.44 -21.51
C ALA A 91 -3.63 19.90 -21.83
N LYS A 92 -3.00 20.83 -21.10
CA LYS A 92 -3.17 22.27 -21.24
C LYS A 92 -2.52 22.75 -22.54
N TYR A 93 -3.28 23.43 -23.38
CA TYR A 93 -2.77 24.19 -24.53
C TYR A 93 -3.47 25.55 -24.62
N VAL A 94 -2.86 26.49 -25.34
CA VAL A 94 -3.42 27.83 -25.55
C VAL A 94 -3.77 27.98 -27.01
N SER A 95 -4.98 28.45 -27.30
CA SER A 95 -5.44 28.78 -28.65
C SER A 95 -6.20 30.08 -28.60
N LYS A 96 -5.91 31.03 -29.51
CA LYS A 96 -6.57 32.35 -29.56
C LYS A 96 -6.61 33.11 -28.22
N GLY A 97 -5.58 32.94 -27.38
CA GLY A 97 -5.50 33.58 -26.06
C GLY A 97 -6.27 32.86 -24.94
N GLU A 98 -7.05 31.83 -25.27
CA GLU A 98 -7.81 31.03 -24.30
C GLU A 98 -7.08 29.73 -23.96
N VAL A 99 -7.29 29.25 -22.73
CA VAL A 99 -6.72 27.98 -22.24
C VAL A 99 -7.70 26.85 -22.50
N PHE A 100 -7.24 25.82 -23.20
CA PHE A 100 -7.99 24.60 -23.47
C PHE A 100 -7.30 23.38 -22.87
N TYR A 101 -8.06 22.30 -22.73
CA TYR A 101 -7.58 21.02 -22.25
C TYR A 101 -7.96 19.90 -23.22
N CYS A 102 -7.01 19.02 -23.53
CA CYS A 102 -7.28 17.85 -24.36
C CYS A 102 -8.22 16.87 -23.62
N PRO A 103 -9.45 16.61 -24.12
CA PRO A 103 -10.44 15.80 -23.41
C PRO A 103 -9.95 14.38 -23.11
N LYS A 104 -9.32 13.72 -24.09
CA LYS A 104 -8.76 12.37 -23.94
C LYS A 104 -7.72 12.25 -22.81
N VAL A 105 -6.91 13.30 -22.62
CA VAL A 105 -5.91 13.32 -21.54
C VAL A 105 -6.60 13.57 -20.19
N MET A 106 -7.66 14.38 -20.18
CA MET A 106 -8.46 14.65 -18.98
C MET A 106 -9.25 13.41 -18.50
N GLU A 107 -9.82 12.61 -19.39
CA GLU A 107 -10.43 11.31 -19.03
C GLU A 107 -9.44 10.39 -18.32
N ARG A 108 -8.18 10.37 -18.79
CA ARG A 108 -7.12 9.58 -18.15
C ARG A 108 -6.76 10.14 -16.77
N VAL A 109 -6.78 11.46 -16.62
CA VAL A 109 -6.59 12.13 -15.33
C VAL A 109 -7.70 11.75 -14.34
N GLU A 110 -8.96 11.78 -14.76
CA GLU A 110 -10.10 11.39 -13.93
C GLU A 110 -9.99 9.93 -13.46
N THR A 111 -9.58 9.03 -14.36
CA THR A 111 -9.33 7.63 -14.00
C THR A 111 -8.27 7.50 -12.91
N LEU A 112 -7.16 8.23 -13.03
CA LEU A 112 -6.09 8.24 -12.03
C LEU A 112 -6.52 8.91 -10.71
N GLU A 113 -7.41 9.90 -10.76
CA GLU A 113 -8.00 10.53 -9.57
C GLU A 113 -8.89 9.56 -8.80
N LYS A 114 -9.69 8.74 -9.51
CA LYS A 114 -10.46 7.63 -8.90
C LYS A 114 -9.53 6.60 -8.25
N GLU A 115 -8.49 6.16 -8.95
CA GLU A 115 -7.47 5.26 -8.39
C GLU A 115 -6.81 5.84 -7.14
N LEU A 116 -6.51 7.15 -7.15
CA LEU A 116 -5.93 7.86 -6.02
C LEU A 116 -6.88 7.92 -4.82
N GLY A 117 -8.19 8.05 -5.06
CA GLY A 117 -9.23 7.90 -4.05
C GLY A 117 -9.20 6.52 -3.40
N ASN A 118 -9.14 5.46 -4.21
CA ASN A 118 -9.08 4.07 -3.72
C ASN A 118 -7.82 3.81 -2.88
N ILE A 119 -6.66 4.35 -3.30
CA ILE A 119 -5.41 4.22 -2.53
C ILE A 119 -5.51 4.93 -1.17
N LYS A 120 -6.14 6.11 -1.11
CA LYS A 120 -6.38 6.81 0.15
C LYS A 120 -7.30 6.01 1.08
N GLY A 121 -8.38 5.43 0.55
CA GLY A 121 -9.27 4.56 1.33
C GLY A 121 -8.52 3.40 1.96
N LYS A 122 -7.72 2.67 1.16
CA LYS A 122 -6.87 1.58 1.66
C LYS A 122 -5.86 2.01 2.72
N LEU A 123 -5.29 3.21 2.60
CA LEU A 123 -4.36 3.73 3.61
C LEU A 123 -5.03 3.93 4.96
N GLU A 124 -6.29 4.35 4.98
CA GLU A 124 -7.04 4.53 6.22
C GLU A 124 -7.46 3.17 6.82
N GLU A 125 -7.88 2.21 5.99
CA GLU A 125 -8.17 0.84 6.43
C GLU A 125 -6.97 0.19 7.14
N LEU A 126 -5.77 0.39 6.58
CA LEU A 126 -4.53 -0.18 7.07
C LEU A 126 -3.97 0.52 8.32
N LYS A 127 -4.59 1.61 8.77
CA LYS A 127 -4.15 2.32 9.97
C LYS A 127 -4.44 1.46 11.20
N VAL A 128 -3.37 1.15 11.92
CA VAL A 128 -3.39 0.49 13.23
C VAL A 128 -2.91 1.53 14.24
N SER A 129 -3.72 1.76 15.28
CA SER A 129 -3.41 2.64 16.41
C SER A 129 -2.44 1.98 17.39
#